data_AF-Q1DEI2-F1
#
_entry.id   AF-Q1DEI2-F1
#
_cell.length_a   1.000
_cell.length_b   1.000
_cell.length_c   1.000
_cell.angle_alpha   90.00
_cell.angle_beta   90.00
_cell.angle_gamma   90.00
#
_symmetry.space_group_name_H-M   'P 1'
#
loop_
_entity.id
_entity.type
_entity.pdbx_description
1 polymer ?
#
loop_
_entity_poly.entity_id
_entity_poly.type
_entity_poly.pdbx_seq_one_letter_code
_entity_poly.pdbx_strand_id
1 'polypeptide(L)'
;MEAPLAAQPPGIRGWTGFLPSVPGQARGSSPCVTGRVPTVVATSRRQDWKERHMAEPQTLSPSTPRLVPSQVPPKGRFRRGVRRAMDRSAAAGIISRPLLGRLPLRRWVPQDLHSLMDYKGGTASVVAGVLSGDAVAKSAGIALGSTILGVSLLTDYRISLTKLIPIEAHEIADYAFGAASILSPFVLGYAKRSPLAAAIHVAVGVTTVLASLVTDYRCQTGMHLGGELATDPGAIGA
;
A
#
# COMPACT_ATOMS: atom_id res chain seq x y z
N MET A 1 -23.59 26.81 57.98
CA MET A 1 -23.25 27.23 56.61
C MET A 1 -22.50 26.06 55.98
N GLU A 2 -23.18 24.93 55.77
CA GLU A 2 -23.92 24.57 54.55
C GLU A 2 -22.98 24.31 53.37
N ALA A 3 -22.69 23.02 53.15
CA ALA A 3 -21.94 22.48 52.02
C ALA A 3 -22.88 22.29 50.82
N PRO A 4 -22.40 22.44 49.57
CA PRO A 4 -23.28 22.37 48.41
C PRO A 4 -23.66 20.94 48.01
N LEU A 5 -24.92 20.84 47.64
CA LEU A 5 -25.70 19.68 47.22
C LEU A 5 -25.15 19.05 45.93
N ALA A 6 -24.94 17.72 45.97
CA ALA A 6 -24.53 16.92 44.83
C ALA A 6 -25.65 16.81 43.77
N ALA A 7 -25.32 17.12 42.52
CA ALA A 7 -26.20 16.96 41.37
C ALA A 7 -26.22 15.49 40.91
N GLN A 8 -27.42 14.89 40.87
CA GLN A 8 -27.65 13.59 40.24
C GLN A 8 -27.85 13.74 38.72
N PRO A 9 -27.29 12.84 37.88
CA PRO A 9 -27.59 12.82 36.45
C PRO A 9 -28.95 12.13 36.17
N PRO A 10 -29.74 12.60 35.19
CA PRO A 10 -31.02 11.98 34.85
C PRO A 10 -30.87 10.70 34.01
N GLY A 11 -31.46 9.63 34.55
CA GLY A 11 -32.31 8.63 33.89
C GLY A 11 -31.99 8.17 32.46
N ILE A 12 -31.39 6.98 32.37
CA ILE A 12 -31.34 6.15 31.15
C ILE A 12 -32.76 5.67 30.83
N ARG A 13 -33.41 6.25 29.81
CA ARG A 13 -34.66 5.73 29.24
C ARG A 13 -34.34 4.71 28.15
N GLY A 14 -34.92 3.52 28.31
CA GLY A 14 -34.74 2.35 27.48
C GLY A 14 -35.07 2.59 26.01
N TRP A 15 -34.13 2.19 25.15
CA TRP A 15 -34.37 1.92 23.75
C TRP A 15 -34.83 0.46 23.63
N THR A 16 -36.11 0.27 23.35
CA THR A 16 -36.68 -1.02 22.92
C THR A 16 -37.20 -0.85 21.50
N GLY A 17 -36.86 -1.80 20.65
CA GLY A 17 -37.50 -2.01 19.35
C GLY A 17 -36.84 -1.29 18.18
N PHE A 18 -36.06 -2.03 17.39
CA PHE A 18 -36.38 -2.29 15.98
C PHE A 18 -35.34 -3.29 15.43
N LEU A 19 -35.72 -4.57 15.41
CA LEU A 19 -35.03 -5.62 14.66
C LEU A 19 -35.53 -5.56 13.21
N PRO A 20 -34.66 -5.40 12.20
CA PRO A 20 -35.08 -5.63 10.83
C PRO A 20 -35.23 -7.14 10.57
N SER A 21 -36.44 -7.50 10.19
CA SER A 21 -36.88 -8.82 9.72
C SER A 21 -36.09 -9.30 8.50
N VAL A 22 -35.51 -10.50 8.63
CA VAL A 22 -34.85 -11.26 7.56
C VAL A 22 -35.91 -11.84 6.61
N PRO A 23 -35.86 -11.57 5.29
CA PRO A 23 -36.71 -12.28 4.35
C PRO A 23 -36.07 -13.61 3.89
N GLY A 24 -36.83 -14.69 4.07
CA GLY A 24 -37.09 -15.67 3.01
C GLY A 24 -35.94 -16.59 2.61
N GLN A 25 -35.75 -17.66 3.38
CA GLN A 25 -35.02 -18.86 2.97
C GLN A 25 -35.82 -19.63 1.90
N ALA A 26 -35.51 -19.38 0.63
CA ALA A 26 -36.08 -20.13 -0.49
C ALA A 26 -35.38 -21.49 -0.61
N ARG A 27 -36.16 -22.56 -0.41
CA ARG A 27 -35.77 -23.95 -0.64
C ARG A 27 -35.70 -24.18 -2.15
N GLY A 28 -34.49 -24.33 -2.69
CA GLY A 28 -34.24 -24.78 -4.05
C GLY A 28 -33.68 -26.20 -4.04
N SER A 29 -34.51 -27.14 -4.46
CA SER A 29 -34.24 -28.56 -4.62
C SER A 29 -33.08 -28.86 -5.58
N SER A 30 -32.16 -29.73 -5.14
CA SER A 30 -31.12 -30.37 -5.95
C SER A 30 -31.71 -31.29 -7.02
N PRO A 31 -31.17 -31.33 -8.25
CA PRO A 31 -31.24 -32.49 -9.10
C PRO A 31 -29.96 -33.33 -9.00
N CYS A 32 -30.21 -34.62 -8.80
CA CYS A 32 -29.28 -35.73 -8.85
C CYS A 32 -28.47 -35.73 -10.16
N VAL A 33 -27.14 -35.63 -10.09
CA VAL A 33 -26.25 -35.97 -11.21
C VAL A 33 -25.32 -37.08 -10.76
N THR A 34 -25.68 -38.30 -11.16
CA THR A 34 -24.84 -39.50 -11.07
C THR A 34 -23.75 -39.43 -12.15
N GLY A 35 -22.57 -38.94 -11.77
CA GLY A 35 -21.35 -38.94 -12.59
C GLY A 35 -20.41 -40.06 -12.15
N ARG A 36 -20.23 -41.05 -13.04
CA ARG A 36 -19.52 -42.30 -12.86
C ARG A 36 -18.00 -42.09 -12.66
N VAL A 37 -17.42 -42.70 -11.64
CA VAL A 37 -15.96 -42.78 -11.40
C VAL A 37 -15.32 -43.61 -12.51
N PRO A 38 -14.27 -43.14 -13.22
CA PRO A 38 -13.53 -44.00 -14.13
C PRO A 38 -12.58 -44.91 -13.36
N THR A 39 -12.86 -46.21 -13.41
CA THR A 39 -11.98 -47.28 -12.95
C THR A 39 -10.72 -47.31 -13.83
N VAL A 40 -9.55 -47.11 -13.22
CA VAL A 40 -8.25 -47.31 -13.87
C VAL A 40 -8.05 -48.81 -14.08
N VAL A 41 -8.23 -49.27 -15.32
CA VAL A 41 -7.86 -50.62 -15.75
C VAL A 41 -6.37 -50.63 -16.06
N ALA A 42 -5.60 -51.27 -15.18
CA ALA A 42 -4.19 -51.58 -15.40
C ALA A 42 -4.06 -52.67 -16.47
N THR A 43 -3.69 -52.29 -17.70
CA THR A 43 -3.28 -53.25 -18.72
C THR A 43 -1.77 -53.51 -18.59
N SER A 44 -1.43 -54.72 -18.17
CA SER A 44 -0.07 -55.24 -18.13
C SER A 44 0.53 -55.32 -19.54
N ARG A 45 1.54 -54.48 -19.83
CA ARG A 45 2.36 -54.62 -21.03
C ARG A 45 3.68 -55.30 -20.66
N ARG A 46 3.61 -56.62 -20.43
CA ARG A 46 4.76 -57.52 -20.50
C ARG A 46 5.04 -57.80 -21.97
N GLN A 47 6.01 -57.11 -22.56
CA GLN A 47 6.77 -57.51 -23.75
C GLN A 47 7.53 -56.29 -24.25
N ASP A 48 8.72 -56.03 -23.71
CA ASP A 48 9.78 -55.34 -24.47
C ASP A 48 11.17 -55.48 -23.83
N TRP A 49 11.54 -56.70 -23.44
CA TRP A 49 12.79 -56.97 -22.69
C TRP A 49 13.93 -57.48 -23.58
N LYS A 50 13.84 -57.36 -24.91
CA LYS A 50 14.78 -58.02 -25.84
C LYS A 50 15.52 -57.14 -26.86
N GLU A 51 15.49 -55.80 -26.74
CA GLU A 51 16.26 -54.93 -27.65
C GLU A 51 17.24 -53.95 -26.99
N ARG A 52 17.56 -54.12 -25.70
CA ARG A 52 18.59 -53.32 -25.00
C ARG A 52 19.89 -54.09 -24.74
N HIS A 53 20.46 -54.70 -25.77
CA HIS A 53 21.85 -55.12 -25.77
C HIS A 53 22.44 -54.68 -27.11
N MET A 54 23.59 -54.00 -27.07
CA MET A 54 24.27 -53.25 -28.14
C MET A 54 24.00 -51.74 -28.17
N ALA A 55 24.35 -51.05 -27.08
CA ALA A 55 24.80 -49.66 -27.14
C ALA A 55 26.08 -49.51 -26.30
N GLU A 56 27.10 -49.03 -26.99
CA GLU A 56 28.50 -48.82 -26.61
C GLU A 56 28.67 -47.96 -25.33
N PRO A 57 29.63 -48.27 -24.43
CA PRO A 57 29.86 -47.46 -23.24
C PRO A 57 30.57 -46.15 -23.63
N GLN A 58 29.82 -45.06 -23.68
CA GLN A 58 30.39 -43.72 -23.82
C GLN A 58 31.23 -43.38 -22.58
N THR A 59 32.51 -43.12 -22.81
CA THR A 59 33.47 -42.66 -21.81
C THR A 59 33.09 -41.25 -21.33
N LEU A 60 32.71 -41.12 -20.06
CA LEU A 60 32.44 -39.83 -19.42
C LEU A 60 33.76 -39.05 -19.24
N SER A 61 33.96 -37.99 -20.03
CA SER A 61 34.99 -36.98 -19.76
C SER A 61 34.70 -36.26 -18.43
N PRO A 62 35.73 -35.94 -17.62
CA PRO A 62 35.54 -35.15 -16.42
C PRO A 62 35.09 -33.73 -16.82
N SER A 63 33.86 -33.37 -16.46
CA SER A 63 33.31 -32.05 -16.65
C SER A 63 34.10 -31.02 -15.83
N THR A 64 34.84 -30.16 -16.53
CA THR A 64 35.50 -28.99 -15.94
C THR A 64 34.48 -28.15 -15.17
N PRO A 65 34.72 -27.76 -13.90
CA PRO A 65 33.83 -26.89 -13.17
C PRO A 65 33.72 -25.55 -13.91
N ARG A 66 32.53 -25.26 -14.43
CA ARG A 66 32.22 -23.98 -15.08
C ARG A 66 32.26 -22.91 -13.99
N LEU A 67 33.30 -22.07 -13.98
CA LEU A 67 33.39 -20.91 -13.12
C LEU A 67 32.14 -20.05 -13.34
N VAL A 68 31.26 -19.99 -12.33
CA VAL A 68 30.13 -19.06 -12.31
C VAL A 68 30.74 -17.65 -12.27
N PRO A 69 30.49 -16.77 -13.26
CA PRO A 69 31.02 -15.41 -13.22
C PRO A 69 30.57 -14.74 -11.93
N SER A 70 31.52 -14.13 -11.21
CA SER A 70 31.24 -13.40 -9.98
C SER A 70 30.21 -12.30 -10.24
N GLN A 71 29.22 -12.20 -9.36
CA GLN A 71 28.15 -11.20 -9.42
C GLN A 71 28.72 -9.82 -9.08
N VAL A 72 29.40 -9.18 -10.03
CA VAL A 72 29.70 -7.74 -9.94
C VAL A 72 28.36 -7.01 -9.93
N PRO A 73 28.01 -6.21 -8.90
CA PRO A 73 26.70 -5.57 -8.85
C PRO A 73 26.59 -4.62 -10.05
N PRO A 74 25.69 -4.87 -11.00
CA PRO A 74 25.76 -4.16 -12.28
C PRO A 74 25.26 -2.72 -12.07
N LYS A 75 25.98 -1.74 -12.64
CA LYS A 75 25.52 -0.34 -12.83
C LYS A 75 24.08 -0.23 -13.35
N GLY A 76 23.52 -1.30 -13.92
CA GLY A 76 22.12 -1.44 -14.31
C GLY A 76 21.09 -1.46 -13.17
N ARG A 77 21.42 -1.80 -11.92
CA ARG A 77 20.42 -1.86 -10.82
C ARG A 77 19.85 -0.48 -10.49
N PHE A 78 20.72 0.53 -10.38
CA PHE A 78 20.30 1.92 -10.15
C PHE A 78 19.43 2.45 -11.30
N ARG A 79 19.87 2.28 -12.55
CA ARG A 79 19.09 2.70 -13.74
C ARG A 79 17.73 2.01 -13.80
N ARG A 80 17.65 0.72 -13.44
CA ARG A 80 16.37 0.00 -13.32
C ARG A 80 15.48 0.55 -12.21
N GLY A 81 16.06 0.88 -11.05
CA GLY A 81 15.35 1.51 -9.93
C GLY A 81 14.75 2.86 -10.34
N VAL A 82 15.54 3.74 -10.95
CA VAL A 82 15.07 5.04 -11.47
C VAL A 82 13.98 4.84 -12.52
N ARG A 83 14.15 3.91 -13.46
CA ARG A 83 13.13 3.63 -14.47
C ARG A 83 11.82 3.15 -13.85
N ARG A 84 11.87 2.31 -12.81
CA ARG A 84 10.67 1.90 -12.06
C ARG A 84 10.02 3.08 -11.36
N ALA A 85 10.80 3.88 -10.63
CA ALA A 85 10.28 5.06 -9.94
C ALA A 85 9.62 6.06 -10.89
N MET A 86 10.04 6.09 -12.17
CA MET A 86 9.46 6.95 -13.21
C MET A 86 8.32 6.32 -14.02
N ASP A 87 7.97 5.07 -13.75
CA ASP A 87 7.00 4.29 -14.53
C ASP A 87 5.56 4.75 -14.27
N ARG A 88 4.84 5.07 -15.34
CA ARG A 88 3.40 5.43 -15.36
C ARG A 88 2.61 4.57 -16.34
N SER A 89 3.19 3.47 -16.81
CA SER A 89 2.50 2.53 -17.70
C SER A 89 1.44 1.72 -16.94
N ALA A 90 0.63 0.95 -17.64
CA ALA A 90 -0.31 0.01 -17.00
C ALA A 90 0.41 -0.99 -16.06
N ALA A 91 1.68 -1.30 -16.31
CA ALA A 91 2.49 -2.14 -15.42
C ALA A 91 2.85 -1.46 -14.08
N ALA A 92 2.68 -0.14 -13.97
CA ALA A 92 2.89 0.60 -12.73
C ALA A 92 1.71 0.47 -11.75
N GLY A 93 0.53 0.08 -12.23
CA GLY A 93 -0.67 -0.11 -11.41
C GLY A 93 -1.96 0.38 -12.08
N ILE A 94 -3.07 0.06 -11.42
CA ILE A 94 -4.44 0.45 -11.78
C ILE A 94 -4.65 1.92 -11.41
N ILE A 95 -5.23 2.71 -12.30
CA ILE A 95 -5.39 4.17 -12.11
C ILE A 95 -6.47 4.44 -11.06
N SER A 96 -6.14 5.28 -10.07
CA SER A 96 -7.10 5.77 -9.06
C SER A 96 -8.16 6.70 -9.65
N ARG A 97 -9.27 6.86 -8.92
CA ARG A 97 -10.26 7.89 -9.24
C ARG A 97 -9.73 9.26 -8.79
N PRO A 98 -9.78 10.30 -9.63
CA PRO A 98 -9.40 11.64 -9.19
C PRO A 98 -10.40 12.15 -8.15
N LEU A 99 -9.94 12.36 -6.91
CA LEU A 99 -10.76 12.91 -5.84
C LEU A 99 -11.24 14.33 -6.14
N LEU A 100 -10.34 15.13 -6.68
CA LEU A 100 -10.61 16.50 -7.14
C LEU A 100 -10.91 16.52 -8.65
N GLY A 101 -11.80 15.62 -9.11
CA GLY A 101 -12.14 15.41 -10.53
C GLY A 101 -12.69 16.62 -11.31
N ARG A 102 -12.73 17.81 -10.71
CA ARG A 102 -13.08 19.08 -11.37
C ARG A 102 -11.88 20.00 -11.63
N LEU A 103 -10.71 19.71 -11.05
CA LEU A 103 -9.53 20.52 -11.29
C LEU A 103 -8.84 20.06 -12.58
N PRO A 104 -8.62 20.94 -13.57
CA PRO A 104 -7.96 20.59 -14.83
C PRO A 104 -6.44 20.47 -14.64
N LEU A 105 -5.99 19.69 -13.65
CA LEU A 105 -4.57 19.47 -13.36
C LEU A 105 -4.09 18.20 -14.03
N ARG A 106 -2.98 18.31 -14.75
CA ARG A 106 -2.30 17.17 -15.33
C ARG A 106 -1.62 16.36 -14.22
N ARG A 107 -1.95 15.08 -14.10
CA ARG A 107 -1.27 14.12 -13.22
C ARG A 107 -0.05 13.53 -13.91
N TRP A 108 1.15 13.95 -13.52
CA TRP A 108 2.41 13.58 -14.18
C TRP A 108 3.51 13.07 -13.25
N VAL A 109 3.39 13.29 -11.94
CA VAL A 109 4.28 12.69 -10.95
C VAL A 109 3.93 11.20 -10.82
N PRO A 110 4.87 10.28 -11.11
CA PRO A 110 4.61 8.84 -10.97
C PRO A 110 4.34 8.43 -9.51
N GLN A 111 3.45 7.46 -9.30
CA GLN A 111 3.12 6.93 -7.97
C GLN A 111 4.35 6.58 -7.13
N ASP A 112 5.30 5.81 -7.68
CA ASP A 112 6.50 5.40 -6.93
C ASP A 112 7.39 6.59 -6.52
N LEU A 113 7.44 7.64 -7.35
CA LEU A 113 8.17 8.85 -6.99
C LEU A 113 7.49 9.57 -5.83
N HIS A 114 6.16 9.70 -5.88
CA HIS A 114 5.37 10.27 -4.80
C HIS A 114 5.58 9.48 -3.49
N SER A 115 5.42 8.16 -3.52
CA SER A 115 5.65 7.30 -2.36
C SER A 115 7.07 7.40 -1.79
N LEU A 116 8.09 7.61 -2.63
CA LEU A 116 9.45 7.89 -2.16
C LEU A 116 9.55 9.27 -1.48
N MET A 117 8.84 10.27 -2.00
CA MET A 117 8.76 11.59 -1.38
C MET A 117 8.11 11.52 0.00
N ASP A 118 7.10 10.67 0.19
CA ASP A 118 6.47 10.46 1.51
C ASP A 118 7.44 9.86 2.52
N TYR A 119 8.16 8.81 2.13
CA TYR A 119 9.17 8.21 3.01
C TYR A 119 10.25 9.21 3.41
N LYS A 120 10.68 10.05 2.47
CA LYS A 120 11.64 11.12 2.74
C LYS A 120 11.06 12.23 3.61
N GLY A 121 9.85 12.70 3.31
CA GLY A 121 9.17 13.78 4.02
C GLY A 121 8.80 13.39 5.45
N GLY A 122 8.30 12.18 5.65
CA GLY A 122 8.04 11.61 6.96
C GLY A 122 9.30 11.47 7.80
N THR A 123 10.37 10.89 7.23
CA THR A 123 11.67 10.78 7.92
C THR A 123 12.23 12.17 8.25
N ALA A 124 12.19 13.11 7.31
CA ALA A 124 12.66 14.48 7.53
C ALA A 124 11.88 15.17 8.66
N SER A 125 10.57 14.97 8.75
CA SER A 125 9.73 15.52 9.82
C SER A 125 10.09 14.95 11.19
N VAL A 126 10.27 13.62 11.31
CA VAL A 126 10.72 13.01 12.57
C VAL A 126 12.09 13.55 12.96
N VAL A 127 13.05 13.53 12.04
CA VAL A 127 14.43 13.95 12.31
C VAL A 127 14.49 15.42 12.69
N ALA A 128 13.79 16.30 11.96
CA ALA A 128 13.72 17.73 12.25
C ALA A 128 13.13 17.99 13.64
N GLY A 129 12.03 17.31 14.00
CA GLY A 129 11.45 17.40 15.33
C GLY A 129 12.41 16.92 16.42
N VAL A 130 13.00 15.74 16.27
CA VAL A 130 13.91 15.15 17.28
C VAL A 130 15.16 16.00 17.49
N LEU A 131 15.77 16.53 16.41
CA LEU A 131 16.98 17.34 16.48
C LEU A 131 16.72 18.80 16.89
N SER A 132 15.46 19.23 16.98
CA SER A 132 15.12 20.62 17.30
C SER A 132 15.46 21.06 18.73
N GLY A 133 15.60 20.10 19.66
CA GLY A 133 15.72 20.38 21.09
C GLY A 133 14.44 20.88 21.78
N ASP A 134 13.35 21.12 21.04
CA ASP A 134 12.07 21.58 21.56
C ASP A 134 11.07 20.42 21.70
N ALA A 135 10.50 20.26 22.88
CA ALA A 135 9.59 19.14 23.17
C ALA A 135 8.32 19.16 22.29
N VAL A 136 7.81 20.34 21.95
CA VAL A 136 6.60 20.49 21.13
C VAL A 136 6.93 20.19 19.67
N ALA A 137 8.02 20.75 19.13
CA ALA A 137 8.46 20.44 17.77
C ALA A 137 8.82 18.94 17.61
N LYS A 138 9.43 18.33 18.64
CA LYS A 138 9.70 16.88 18.68
C LYS A 138 8.43 16.05 18.62
N SER A 139 7.46 16.33 19.50
CA SER A 139 6.19 15.59 19.49
C SER A 139 5.43 15.77 18.17
N ALA A 140 5.40 16.99 17.62
CA ALA A 140 4.81 17.27 16.31
C ALA A 140 5.51 16.49 15.19
N GLY A 141 6.85 16.52 15.14
CA GLY A 141 7.62 15.81 14.12
C GLY A 141 7.46 14.28 14.19
N ILE A 142 7.41 13.70 15.39
CA ILE A 142 7.13 12.28 15.58
C ILE A 142 5.70 11.95 15.12
N ALA A 143 4.70 12.73 15.53
CA ALA A 143 3.30 12.47 15.18
C ALA A 143 3.07 12.60 13.67
N LEU A 144 3.48 13.71 13.06
CA LEU A 144 3.39 13.96 11.62
C LEU A 144 4.17 12.90 10.84
N GLY A 145 5.45 12.75 11.15
CA GLY A 145 6.32 11.85 10.41
C GLY A 145 5.89 10.38 10.50
N SER A 146 5.50 9.90 11.68
CA SER A 146 4.96 8.53 11.82
C SER A 146 3.63 8.34 11.11
N THR A 147 2.77 9.35 11.07
CA THR A 147 1.49 9.29 10.35
C THR A 147 1.72 9.06 8.86
N ILE A 148 2.48 9.92 8.19
CA ILE A 148 2.71 9.77 6.74
C ILE A 148 3.48 8.49 6.42
N LEU A 149 4.49 8.13 7.22
CA LEU A 149 5.20 6.86 7.06
C LEU A 149 4.27 5.66 7.20
N GLY A 150 3.41 5.67 8.22
CA GLY A 150 2.45 4.60 8.48
C GLY A 150 1.45 4.47 7.35
N VAL A 151 0.84 5.58 6.92
CA VAL A 151 -0.10 5.58 5.80
C VAL A 151 0.58 5.05 4.53
N SER A 152 1.75 5.58 4.17
CA SER A 152 2.54 5.12 3.02
C SER A 152 2.88 3.62 3.08
N LEU A 153 3.34 3.11 4.22
CA LEU A 153 3.68 1.68 4.38
C LEU A 153 2.48 0.75 4.22
N LEU A 154 1.28 1.24 4.50
CA LEU A 154 0.04 0.46 4.48
C LEU A 154 -0.80 0.69 3.22
N THR A 155 -0.38 1.57 2.32
CA THR A 155 -1.18 1.92 1.13
C THR A 155 -1.09 0.87 0.05
N ASP A 156 -2.20 0.65 -0.68
CA ASP A 156 -2.21 -0.16 -1.90
C ASP A 156 -1.44 0.53 -3.03
N TYR A 157 -0.11 0.46 -3.00
CA TYR A 157 0.76 0.79 -4.13
C TYR A 157 1.99 -0.15 -4.15
N ARG A 158 2.87 0.00 -5.13
CA ARG A 158 3.95 -0.96 -5.42
C ARG A 158 5.04 -1.08 -4.35
N ILE A 159 5.47 0.04 -3.76
CA ILE A 159 6.57 0.09 -2.79
C ILE A 159 6.10 0.15 -1.32
N SER A 160 4.87 -0.28 -1.03
CA SER A 160 4.36 -0.39 0.33
C SER A 160 4.77 -1.71 0.98
N LEU A 161 4.65 -1.77 2.31
CA LEU A 161 4.90 -2.99 3.07
C LEU A 161 3.69 -3.92 3.01
N THR A 162 2.49 -3.37 3.19
CA THR A 162 1.21 -4.08 3.07
C THR A 162 0.17 -3.18 2.40
N LYS A 163 -0.90 -3.76 1.84
CA LYS A 163 -1.89 -3.06 1.02
C LYS A 163 -3.24 -3.05 1.74
N LEU A 164 -3.34 -2.22 2.77
CA LEU A 164 -4.51 -2.12 3.66
C LEU A 164 -5.29 -0.81 3.50
N ILE A 165 -4.65 0.24 3.00
CA ILE A 165 -5.24 1.57 2.81
C ILE A 165 -5.52 1.75 1.31
N PRO A 166 -6.79 2.02 0.92
CA PRO A 166 -7.13 2.35 -0.46
C PRO A 166 -6.36 3.57 -0.96
N ILE A 167 -6.01 3.60 -2.25
CA ILE A 167 -5.17 4.66 -2.81
C ILE A 167 -5.82 6.05 -2.72
N GLU A 168 -7.14 6.14 -2.82
CA GLU A 168 -7.85 7.41 -2.62
C GLU A 168 -7.84 7.84 -1.15
N ALA A 169 -7.89 6.91 -0.20
CA ALA A 169 -7.77 7.26 1.22
C ALA A 169 -6.37 7.82 1.54
N HIS A 170 -5.33 7.32 0.87
CA HIS A 170 -3.99 7.89 0.92
C HIS A 170 -3.95 9.32 0.35
N GLU A 171 -4.53 9.56 -0.84
CA GLU A 171 -4.59 10.92 -1.43
C GLU A 171 -5.32 11.92 -0.49
N ILE A 172 -6.41 11.50 0.19
CA ILE A 172 -7.06 12.33 1.23
C ILE A 172 -6.11 12.61 2.39
N ALA A 173 -5.43 11.57 2.86
CA ALA A 173 -4.48 11.67 3.97
C ALA A 173 -3.34 12.63 3.64
N ASP A 174 -2.87 12.68 2.40
CA ASP A 174 -1.82 13.62 1.98
C ASP A 174 -2.25 15.07 2.09
N TYR A 175 -3.48 15.40 1.70
CA TYR A 175 -4.00 16.75 1.85
C TYR A 175 -4.16 17.13 3.33
N ALA A 176 -4.71 16.21 4.14
CA ALA A 176 -4.87 16.43 5.58
C ALA A 176 -3.50 16.58 6.28
N PHE A 177 -2.56 15.69 6.00
CA PHE A 177 -1.20 15.72 6.50
C PHE A 177 -0.47 16.99 6.05
N GLY A 178 -0.55 17.34 4.77
CA GLY A 178 0.10 18.52 4.22
C GLY A 178 -0.37 19.81 4.90
N ALA A 179 -1.69 19.97 5.06
CA ALA A 179 -2.27 21.07 5.80
C ALA A 179 -1.84 21.07 7.29
N ALA A 180 -1.91 19.92 7.96
CA ALA A 180 -1.50 19.79 9.35
C ALA A 180 -0.01 20.12 9.54
N SER A 181 0.87 19.66 8.64
CA SER A 181 2.31 19.91 8.68
C SER A 181 2.62 21.39 8.50
N ILE A 182 1.96 22.06 7.54
CA ILE A 182 2.08 23.52 7.33
C ILE A 182 1.63 24.30 8.57
N LEU A 183 0.49 23.93 9.15
CA LEU A 183 -0.12 24.69 10.24
C LEU A 183 0.53 24.41 11.60
N SER A 184 1.10 23.22 11.80
CA SER A 184 1.62 22.77 13.10
C SER A 184 2.62 23.73 13.77
N PRO A 185 3.63 24.33 13.10
CA PRO A 185 4.55 25.25 13.78
C PRO A 185 3.87 26.51 14.31
N PHE A 186 2.81 26.95 13.66
CA PHE A 186 2.07 28.16 14.05
C PHE A 186 1.06 27.84 15.14
N VAL A 187 0.26 26.78 14.95
CA VAL A 187 -0.79 26.36 15.89
C VAL A 187 -0.18 25.86 17.21
N LEU A 188 0.92 25.11 17.15
CA LEU A 188 1.60 24.59 18.33
C LEU A 188 2.69 25.54 18.87
N GLY A 189 2.86 26.71 18.25
CA GLY A 189 3.71 27.79 18.75
C GLY A 189 5.21 27.48 18.81
N TYR A 190 5.73 26.59 17.96
CA TYR A 190 7.18 26.33 17.87
C TYR A 190 7.85 27.02 16.67
N ALA A 191 7.11 27.77 15.84
CA ALA A 191 7.64 28.50 14.69
C ALA A 191 8.86 29.39 15.03
N LYS A 192 8.79 30.14 16.14
CA LYS A 192 9.88 31.03 16.58
C LYS A 192 10.91 30.32 17.48
N ARG A 193 10.49 29.28 18.20
CA ARG A 193 11.35 28.53 19.14
C ARG A 193 12.29 27.57 18.40
N SER A 194 11.83 26.99 17.30
CA SER A 194 12.54 26.00 16.51
C SER A 194 12.38 26.29 15.01
N PRO A 195 12.96 27.39 14.50
CA PRO A 195 12.71 27.88 13.15
C PRO A 195 13.11 26.88 12.06
N LEU A 196 14.18 26.09 12.26
CA LEU A 196 14.59 25.07 11.31
C LEU A 196 13.57 23.92 11.22
N ALA A 197 13.09 23.41 12.36
CA ALA A 197 12.08 22.35 12.37
C ALA A 197 10.75 22.83 11.79
N ALA A 198 10.37 24.07 12.12
CA ALA A 198 9.21 24.73 11.53
C ALA A 198 9.32 24.86 10.00
N ALA A 199 10.46 25.33 9.50
CA ALA A 199 10.69 25.44 8.06
C ALA A 199 10.63 24.08 7.36
N ILE A 200 11.19 23.02 7.96
CA ILE A 200 11.13 21.67 7.40
C ILE A 200 9.69 21.15 7.39
N HIS A 201 8.91 21.28 8.46
CA HIS A 201 7.51 20.83 8.47
C HIS A 201 6.65 21.61 7.46
N VAL A 202 6.86 22.92 7.31
CA VAL A 202 6.17 23.71 6.28
C VAL A 202 6.58 23.23 4.88
N ALA A 203 7.87 23.07 4.62
CA ALA A 203 8.37 22.64 3.32
C ALA A 203 7.87 21.24 2.94
N VAL A 204 7.87 20.31 3.88
CA VAL A 204 7.31 18.95 3.71
C VAL A 204 5.82 19.06 3.39
N GLY A 205 5.05 19.80 4.19
CA GLY A 205 3.61 19.92 3.98
C GLY A 205 3.24 20.57 2.63
N VAL A 206 3.93 21.64 2.25
CA VAL A 206 3.76 22.28 0.92
C VAL A 206 4.11 21.30 -0.19
N THR A 207 5.24 20.59 -0.07
CA THR A 207 5.68 19.62 -1.07
C THR A 207 4.67 18.48 -1.22
N THR A 208 4.13 17.96 -0.11
CA THR A 208 3.10 16.92 -0.13
C THR A 208 1.85 17.40 -0.86
N VAL A 209 1.28 18.55 -0.48
CA VAL A 209 0.07 19.09 -1.15
C VAL A 209 0.30 19.27 -2.66
N LEU A 210 1.41 19.90 -3.04
CA LEU A 210 1.72 20.15 -4.45
C LEU A 210 1.95 18.86 -5.22
N ALA A 211 2.67 17.89 -4.63
CA ALA A 211 2.89 16.60 -5.25
C ALA A 211 1.56 15.86 -5.45
N SER A 212 0.73 15.73 -4.41
CA SER A 212 -0.57 15.05 -4.48
C SER A 212 -1.48 15.62 -5.56
N LEU A 213 -1.50 16.95 -5.75
CA LEU A 213 -2.28 17.58 -6.83
C LEU A 213 -1.88 17.12 -8.24
N VAL A 214 -0.63 16.71 -8.44
CA VAL A 214 -0.09 16.32 -9.76
C VAL A 214 0.37 14.86 -9.82
N THR A 215 0.08 14.05 -8.80
CA THR A 215 0.43 12.62 -8.79
C THR A 215 -0.55 11.80 -9.63
N ASP A 216 0.00 10.97 -10.50
CA ASP A 216 -0.72 9.90 -11.18
C ASP A 216 -0.88 8.71 -10.22
N TYR A 217 -1.88 8.83 -9.33
CA TYR A 217 -2.12 7.84 -8.29
C TYR A 217 -2.53 6.50 -8.87
N ARG A 218 -1.83 5.44 -8.46
CA ARG A 218 -2.03 4.07 -8.97
C ARG A 218 -1.99 3.03 -7.85
N CYS A 219 -2.95 2.12 -7.83
CA CYS A 219 -3.00 1.00 -6.90
C CYS A 219 -2.50 -0.32 -7.52
N GLN A 220 -2.22 -1.33 -6.70
CA GLN A 220 -1.78 -2.66 -7.19
C GLN A 220 -2.91 -3.68 -7.14
N THR A 221 -3.76 -3.65 -6.12
CA THR A 221 -4.78 -4.68 -5.89
C THR A 221 -6.18 -4.28 -6.34
N GLY A 222 -6.38 -3.04 -6.81
CA GLY A 222 -7.72 -2.53 -7.13
C GLY A 222 -8.47 -2.05 -5.87
N MET A 223 -7.76 -1.83 -4.77
CA MET A 223 -8.38 -1.34 -3.54
C MET A 223 -8.72 0.15 -3.69
N HIS A 224 -9.92 0.41 -4.20
CA HIS A 224 -10.48 1.74 -4.29
C HIS A 224 -11.39 2.05 -3.10
N LEU A 225 -11.50 3.35 -2.78
CA LEU A 225 -12.49 3.80 -1.80
C LEU A 225 -13.91 3.51 -2.33
N GLY A 226 -14.63 2.63 -1.63
CA GLY A 226 -15.93 2.10 -2.06
C GLY A 226 -15.90 0.70 -2.68
N GLY A 227 -14.74 0.04 -2.72
CA GLY A 227 -14.57 -1.33 -3.24
C GLY A 227 -13.95 -1.36 -4.65
N GLU A 228 -13.61 -2.57 -5.11
CA GLU A 228 -13.04 -2.81 -6.44
C GLU A 228 -14.00 -2.39 -7.56
N LEU A 229 -13.48 -1.85 -8.65
CA LEU A 229 -14.30 -1.39 -9.77
C LEU A 229 -14.48 -2.51 -10.78
N ALA A 230 -15.67 -2.59 -11.38
CA ALA A 230 -15.94 -3.55 -12.46
C ALA A 230 -15.02 -3.38 -13.69
N THR A 231 -14.36 -2.23 -13.81
CA THR A 231 -13.41 -1.90 -14.89
C THR A 231 -11.96 -2.24 -14.55
N ASP A 232 -11.69 -2.72 -13.33
CA ASP A 232 -10.33 -3.00 -12.91
C ASP A 232 -9.81 -4.27 -13.60
N PRO A 233 -8.56 -4.26 -14.09
CA PRO A 233 -7.95 -5.43 -14.75
C PRO A 233 -7.59 -6.57 -13.77
N GLY A 234 -8.00 -6.49 -12.51
CA GLY A 234 -7.57 -7.35 -11.41
C GLY A 234 -6.17 -6.99 -10.88
N ALA A 235 -5.78 -7.61 -9.77
CA ALA A 235 -4.53 -7.31 -9.08
C ALA A 235 -3.28 -7.46 -9.99
N ILE A 236 -2.47 -6.40 -10.07
CA ILE A 236 -1.25 -6.35 -10.86
C ILE A 236 -0.12 -7.01 -10.05
N GLY A 237 0.39 -8.15 -10.54
CA GLY A 237 1.62 -8.77 -10.01
C GLY A 237 1.50 -9.34 -8.61
N ALA A 238 0.32 -9.86 -8.25
CA ALA A 238 0.12 -10.71 -7.08
C ALA A 238 0.94 -12.01 -7.16
#